data_AF-A0A3M5MH37-F1
#
_entry.id   AF-A0A3M5MH37-F1
#
_cell.length_a   1.000
_cell.length_b   1.000
_cell.length_c   1.000
_cell.angle_alpha   90.00
_cell.angle_beta   90.00
_cell.angle_gamma   90.00
#
_symmetry.space_group_name_H-M   'P 1'
#
loop_
_entity.id
_entity.type
_entity.pdbx_description
1 polymer ?
#
loop_
_entity_poly.entity_id
_entity_poly.type
_entity_poly.pdbx_seq_one_letter_code
_entity_poly.pdbx_strand_id
1 'polypeptide(L)'
;MKLAQDGVTLKKSPGVVMGLFAYAHPFLDGNGRTMLVVHTVLCHRAGFSIHWARTGKSDYLSALGEEIETPDKGILDAYLKDFIAPPLDPAGWEVAIQAIRGLDGIASSDIIEGEFSDPAISQKYEQFDQRRGYEIK
;
A
#
# COMPACT_ATOMS: atom_id res chain seq x y z
N MET A 1 -7.51 -0.13 12.38
CA MET A 1 -7.75 0.36 11.00
C MET A 1 -9.03 1.19 10.92
N LYS A 2 -9.06 2.40 11.51
CA LYS A 2 -10.22 3.32 11.43
C LYS A 2 -10.19 4.20 10.17
N LEU A 3 -9.00 4.57 9.68
CA LEU A 3 -8.84 5.43 8.50
C LEU A 3 -9.55 4.89 7.25
N ALA A 4 -9.45 3.58 6.98
CA ALA A 4 -10.07 2.98 5.81
C ALA A 4 -11.56 2.67 5.97
N GLN A 5 -12.13 2.84 7.18
CA GLN A 5 -13.57 2.71 7.41
C GLN A 5 -14.32 3.99 7.02
N ASP A 6 -13.63 5.13 7.04
CA ASP A 6 -14.15 6.39 6.51
C ASP A 6 -13.79 6.52 5.02
N GLY A 7 -14.77 6.30 4.16
CA GLY A 7 -14.59 6.40 2.71
C GLY A 7 -14.17 7.78 2.22
N VAL A 8 -14.52 8.86 2.93
CA VAL A 8 -14.11 10.22 2.57
C VAL A 8 -12.62 10.40 2.83
N THR A 9 -12.16 9.97 4.01
CA THR A 9 -10.73 10.00 4.37
C THR A 9 -9.91 9.08 3.46
N LEU A 10 -10.40 7.87 3.18
CA LEU A 10 -9.71 6.94 2.27
C LEU A 10 -9.57 7.51 0.86
N LYS A 11 -10.60 8.18 0.34
CA LYS A 11 -10.53 8.79 -1.00
C LYS A 11 -9.59 9.99 -1.05
N LYS A 12 -9.47 10.73 0.05
CA LYS A 12 -8.54 11.86 0.19
C LYS A 12 -7.09 11.38 0.32
N SER A 13 -6.87 10.28 1.04
CA SER A 13 -5.54 9.78 1.39
C SER A 13 -5.39 8.27 1.13
N PRO A 14 -5.53 7.83 -0.14
CA PRO A 14 -5.41 6.41 -0.49
C PRO A 14 -3.98 5.87 -0.34
N GLY A 15 -2.98 6.71 -0.52
CA GLY A 15 -1.56 6.39 -0.36
C GLY A 15 -1.17 6.17 1.09
N VAL A 16 -1.66 6.99 2.02
CA VAL A 16 -1.42 6.77 3.46
C VAL A 16 -1.89 5.38 3.88
N VAL A 17 -3.10 4.97 3.46
CA VAL A 17 -3.64 3.63 3.78
C VAL A 17 -2.80 2.52 3.14
N MET A 18 -2.31 2.71 1.92
CA MET A 18 -1.41 1.76 1.27
C MET A 18 -0.06 1.65 2.00
N GLY A 19 0.55 2.76 2.38
CA GLY A 19 1.83 2.81 3.10
C GLY A 19 1.76 2.19 4.50
N LEU A 20 0.60 2.22 5.16
CA LEU A 20 0.35 1.47 6.40
C LEU A 20 0.42 -0.04 6.18
N PHE A 21 -0.20 -0.54 5.11
CA PHE A 21 -0.16 -1.95 4.76
C PHE A 21 1.22 -2.42 4.32
N ALA A 22 1.92 -1.62 3.52
CA ALA A 22 3.24 -1.93 2.97
C ALA A 22 4.28 -2.17 4.04
N TYR A 23 4.22 -1.35 5.07
CA TYR A 23 5.12 -1.43 6.19
C TYR A 23 4.89 -2.69 7.05
N ALA A 24 3.63 -3.10 7.24
CA ALA A 24 3.32 -4.26 8.08
C ALA A 24 3.89 -5.57 7.50
N HIS A 25 4.08 -5.63 6.18
CA HIS A 25 4.68 -6.73 5.41
C HIS A 25 4.46 -8.14 6.01
N PRO A 26 3.21 -8.57 6.23
CA PRO A 26 2.91 -9.67 7.15
C PRO A 26 3.09 -11.08 6.56
N PHE A 27 3.40 -11.21 5.27
CA PHE A 27 3.53 -12.50 4.58
C PHE A 27 4.98 -12.79 4.19
N LEU A 28 5.30 -14.08 3.99
CA LEU A 28 6.63 -14.50 3.51
C LEU A 28 6.85 -14.22 2.02
N ASP A 29 5.78 -14.29 1.22
CA ASP A 29 5.74 -13.90 -0.19
C ASP A 29 4.38 -13.30 -0.51
N GLY A 30 4.34 -12.43 -1.51
CA GLY A 30 3.10 -11.93 -2.09
C GLY A 30 2.49 -10.75 -1.35
N ASN A 31 3.27 -10.07 -0.50
CA ASN A 31 2.83 -8.85 0.19
C ASN A 31 2.28 -7.82 -0.79
N GLY A 32 3.02 -7.51 -1.86
CA GLY A 32 2.59 -6.54 -2.87
C GLY A 32 1.22 -6.88 -3.50
N ARG A 33 1.00 -8.16 -3.84
CA ARG A 33 -0.29 -8.62 -4.42
C ARG A 33 -1.43 -8.51 -3.41
N THR A 34 -1.21 -9.02 -2.20
CA THR A 34 -2.24 -9.02 -1.16
C THR A 34 -2.63 -7.60 -0.78
N MET A 35 -1.66 -6.71 -0.62
CA MET A 35 -1.93 -5.31 -0.31
C MET A 35 -2.72 -4.60 -1.40
N LEU A 36 -2.40 -4.84 -2.67
CA LEU A 36 -3.14 -4.28 -3.81
C LEU A 36 -4.58 -4.77 -3.85
N VAL A 37 -4.82 -6.06 -3.58
CA VAL A 37 -6.17 -6.62 -3.48
C VAL A 37 -6.94 -5.94 -2.35
N VAL A 38 -6.37 -5.91 -1.15
CA VAL A 38 -7.02 -5.31 0.02
C VAL A 38 -7.32 -3.83 -0.22
N HIS A 39 -6.35 -3.08 -0.75
CA HIS A 39 -6.53 -1.67 -1.08
C HIS A 39 -7.61 -1.44 -2.14
N THR A 40 -7.65 -2.27 -3.18
CA THR A 40 -8.67 -2.22 -4.23
C THR A 40 -10.07 -2.45 -3.65
N VAL A 41 -10.22 -3.44 -2.76
CA VAL A 41 -11.49 -3.72 -2.06
C VAL A 41 -11.93 -2.51 -1.22
N LEU A 42 -11.01 -1.90 -0.48
CA LEU A 42 -11.32 -0.74 0.36
C LEU A 42 -11.74 0.47 -0.47
N CYS A 43 -11.02 0.77 -1.54
CA CYS A 43 -11.36 1.86 -2.45
C CYS A 43 -12.75 1.63 -3.07
N HIS A 44 -13.04 0.41 -3.51
CA HIS A 44 -14.34 0.06 -4.08
C HIS A 44 -15.47 0.28 -3.07
N ARG A 45 -15.29 -0.16 -1.81
CA ARG A 45 -16.26 0.09 -0.72
C ARG A 45 -16.45 1.57 -0.42
N ALA A 46 -15.44 2.39 -0.67
CA ALA A 46 -15.50 3.86 -0.58
C ALA A 46 -16.00 4.54 -1.87
N GLY A 47 -16.45 3.77 -2.86
CA GLY A 47 -17.06 4.29 -4.09
C GLY A 47 -16.07 4.84 -5.12
N PHE A 48 -14.84 4.32 -5.14
CA PHE A 48 -13.85 4.66 -6.18
C PHE A 48 -12.92 3.48 -6.48
N SER A 49 -12.02 3.63 -7.44
CA SER A 49 -10.92 2.69 -7.69
C SER A 49 -9.64 3.42 -8.03
N ILE A 50 -8.51 2.71 -7.98
CA ILE A 50 -7.26 3.15 -8.58
C ILE A 50 -7.09 2.41 -9.91
N HIS A 51 -6.84 3.15 -10.99
CA HIS A 51 -6.64 2.58 -12.30
C HIS A 51 -5.21 2.06 -12.44
N TRP A 52 -4.91 0.96 -11.75
CA TRP A 52 -3.59 0.35 -11.63
C TRP A 52 -2.90 0.08 -12.97
N ALA A 53 -3.65 -0.30 -14.01
CA ALA A 53 -3.12 -0.52 -15.36
C ALA A 53 -2.49 0.73 -16.00
N ARG A 54 -2.78 1.94 -15.49
CA ARG A 54 -2.19 3.20 -15.95
C ARG A 54 -0.99 3.65 -15.11
N THR A 55 -0.70 2.96 -14.01
CA THR A 55 0.43 3.27 -13.12
C THR A 55 1.72 2.69 -13.69
N GLY A 56 2.86 3.32 -13.39
CA GLY A 56 4.19 2.74 -13.63
C GLY A 56 4.69 2.00 -12.39
N LYS A 57 5.24 0.78 -12.54
CA LYS A 57 5.78 0.01 -11.41
C LYS A 57 6.88 0.77 -10.67
N SER A 58 7.85 1.32 -11.39
CA SER A 58 8.99 2.03 -10.77
C SER A 58 8.53 3.28 -10.03
N ASP A 59 7.66 4.09 -10.64
CA ASP A 59 7.16 5.33 -10.03
C ASP A 59 6.30 5.02 -8.79
N TYR A 60 5.44 4.00 -8.88
CA TYR A 60 4.65 3.52 -7.75
C TYR A 60 5.53 3.03 -6.60
N LEU A 61 6.53 2.18 -6.87
CA LEU A 61 7.41 1.65 -5.83
C LEU A 61 8.30 2.73 -5.21
N SER A 62 8.72 3.73 -6.01
CA SER A 62 9.44 4.90 -5.49
C SER A 62 8.56 5.70 -4.53
N ALA A 63 7.34 6.07 -4.96
CA ALA A 63 6.40 6.82 -4.13
C ALA A 63 5.97 6.04 -2.89
N LEU A 64 5.81 4.72 -3.00
CA LEU A 64 5.51 3.85 -1.87
C LEU A 64 6.67 3.77 -0.88
N GLY A 65 7.92 3.65 -1.36
CA GLY A 65 9.12 3.68 -0.53
C GLY A 65 9.21 4.98 0.28
N GLU A 66 9.02 6.12 -0.39
CA GLU A 66 9.03 7.43 0.27
C GLU A 66 7.89 7.59 1.29
N GLU A 67 6.69 7.07 1.01
CA GLU A 67 5.57 7.07 1.96
C GLU A 67 5.82 6.14 3.16
N ILE A 68 6.57 5.06 2.98
CA ILE A 68 7.02 4.24 4.10
C ILE A 68 8.04 5.04 4.93
N GLU A 69 9.11 5.55 4.31
CA GLU A 69 10.19 6.28 5.00
C GLU A 69 9.73 7.56 5.70
N THR A 70 8.83 8.30 5.05
CA THR A 70 8.28 9.59 5.49
C THR A 70 6.75 9.56 5.48
N PRO A 71 6.14 8.89 6.45
CA PRO A 71 4.70 8.64 6.44
C PRO A 71 3.87 9.91 6.60
N ASP A 72 2.68 9.88 6.00
CA ASP A 72 1.66 10.94 6.10
C ASP A 72 2.18 12.31 5.61
N LYS A 73 3.01 12.29 4.57
CA LYS A 73 3.43 13.49 3.82
C LYS A 73 2.67 13.67 2.51
N GLY A 74 1.76 12.74 2.20
CA GLY A 74 0.92 12.77 1.01
C GLY A 74 1.70 12.50 -0.28
N ILE A 75 2.87 11.85 -0.20
CA ILE A 75 3.73 11.58 -1.35
C ILE A 75 3.05 10.55 -2.26
N LEU A 76 2.63 9.42 -1.68
CA LEU A 76 1.91 8.41 -2.44
C LEU A 76 0.49 8.87 -2.80
N ASP A 77 -0.14 9.70 -1.96
CA ASP A 77 -1.43 10.33 -2.29
C ASP A 77 -1.31 11.19 -3.57
N ALA A 78 -0.27 12.02 -3.65
CA ALA A 78 -0.02 12.89 -4.80
C ALA A 78 0.22 12.11 -6.09
N TYR A 79 0.88 10.95 -6.01
CA TYR A 79 1.04 10.04 -7.13
C TYR A 79 -0.29 9.37 -7.53
N LEU A 80 -1.04 8.83 -6.56
CA LEU A 80 -2.25 8.06 -6.84
C LEU A 80 -3.44 8.90 -7.32
N LYS A 81 -3.48 10.21 -6.99
CA LYS A 81 -4.61 11.10 -7.32
C LYS A 81 -4.98 11.07 -8.81
N ASP A 82 -3.98 10.98 -9.70
CA ASP A 82 -4.15 11.04 -11.16
C ASP A 82 -4.73 9.74 -11.73
N PHE A 83 -4.77 8.69 -10.90
CA PHE A 83 -5.28 7.37 -11.24
C PHE A 83 -6.60 7.03 -10.54
N ILE A 84 -7.17 7.95 -9.75
CA ILE A 84 -8.49 7.76 -9.16
C ILE A 84 -9.54 7.69 -10.27
N ALA A 85 -10.35 6.64 -10.24
CA ALA A 85 -11.40 6.37 -11.21
C ALA A 85 -12.72 6.01 -10.50
N PRO A 86 -13.85 6.00 -11.24
CA PRO A 86 -15.07 5.37 -10.74
C PRO A 86 -14.82 3.93 -10.27
N PRO A 87 -15.63 3.41 -9.33
CA PRO A 87 -15.43 2.06 -8.81
C PRO A 87 -15.50 1.03 -9.93
N LEU A 88 -14.50 0.14 -9.96
CA LEU A 88 -14.42 -0.95 -10.91
C LEU A 88 -15.32 -2.10 -10.45
N ASP A 89 -16.02 -2.73 -11.39
CA ASP A 89 -16.81 -3.93 -11.12
C ASP A 89 -15.91 -5.05 -10.55
N PRO A 90 -16.36 -5.78 -9.50
CA PRO A 90 -15.56 -6.85 -8.90
C PRO A 90 -15.06 -7.91 -9.88
N ALA A 91 -15.80 -8.20 -10.96
CA ALA A 91 -15.35 -9.15 -11.99
C ALA A 91 -14.11 -8.67 -12.77
N GLY A 92 -13.81 -7.36 -12.74
CA GLY A 92 -12.66 -6.75 -13.41
C GLY A 92 -11.39 -6.61 -12.55
N TRP A 93 -11.46 -6.90 -11.25
CA TRP A 93 -10.34 -6.63 -10.33
C TRP A 93 -9.09 -7.45 -10.64
N GLU A 94 -9.26 -8.74 -10.94
CA GLU A 94 -8.14 -9.63 -11.22
C GLU A 94 -7.30 -9.11 -12.38
N VAL A 95 -7.95 -8.79 -13.51
CA VAL A 95 -7.31 -8.23 -14.70
C VAL A 95 -6.61 -6.91 -14.38
N ALA A 96 -7.26 -6.02 -13.63
CA ALA A 96 -6.70 -4.72 -13.28
C ALA A 96 -5.47 -4.80 -12.36
N ILE A 97 -5.46 -5.75 -11.42
CA ILE A 97 -4.36 -5.95 -10.47
C ILE A 97 -3.19 -6.66 -11.16
N GLN A 98 -3.47 -7.69 -11.97
CA GLN A 98 -2.44 -8.40 -12.75
C GLN A 98 -1.82 -7.52 -13.84
N ALA A 99 -2.50 -6.45 -14.28
CA ALA A 99 -1.96 -5.51 -15.26
C ALA A 99 -0.73 -4.73 -14.75
N ILE A 100 -0.45 -4.73 -13.44
CA ILE A 100 0.79 -4.15 -12.93
C ILE A 100 1.96 -5.08 -13.25
N ARG A 101 2.65 -4.80 -14.36
CA ARG A 101 3.85 -5.53 -14.80
C ARG A 101 4.86 -5.64 -13.65
N GLY A 102 5.12 -6.87 -13.20
CA GLY A 102 6.10 -7.17 -12.15
C GLY A 102 5.54 -7.25 -10.72
N LEU A 103 4.22 -7.26 -10.54
CA LEU A 103 3.54 -7.81 -9.34
C LEU A 103 2.73 -9.07 -9.70
N ASP A 104 3.03 -9.65 -10.86
CA ASP A 104 2.53 -10.93 -11.38
C ASP A 104 3.06 -12.15 -10.59
N GLY A 105 4.08 -11.95 -9.76
CA GLY A 105 4.70 -13.01 -8.96
C GLY A 105 5.66 -13.90 -9.72
N ILE A 106 6.13 -13.46 -10.88
CA ILE A 106 7.06 -14.24 -11.71
C ILE A 106 8.52 -13.92 -11.34
N ALA A 107 8.78 -12.79 -10.67
CA ALA A 107 10.10 -12.44 -10.15
C ALA A 107 10.17 -12.63 -8.62
N SER A 108 10.88 -13.68 -8.20
CA SER A 108 11.10 -14.07 -6.80
C SER A 108 12.28 -13.33 -6.18
N SER A 109 12.02 -12.21 -5.51
CA SER A 109 12.92 -11.72 -4.46
C SER A 109 12.15 -10.79 -3.53
N ASP A 110 11.22 -11.34 -2.76
CA ASP A 110 10.73 -10.66 -1.56
C ASP A 110 11.87 -10.70 -0.55
N ILE A 111 12.52 -9.55 -0.35
CA ILE A 111 13.63 -9.40 0.60
C ILE A 111 13.02 -9.24 1.98
N ILE A 112 13.13 -10.29 2.79
CA ILE A 112 12.91 -10.20 4.23
C ILE A 112 13.99 -9.26 4.78
N GLU A 113 13.62 -8.09 5.31
CA GLU A 113 14.61 -7.17 5.92
C GLU A 113 15.31 -7.80 7.14
N GLY A 114 14.67 -8.79 7.79
CA GLY A 114 15.24 -9.60 8.86
C GLY A 114 14.14 -10.21 9.75
N GLU A 115 14.52 -10.95 10.80
CA GLU A 115 13.56 -11.38 11.83
C GLU A 115 13.29 -10.24 12.83
N PHE A 116 12.08 -10.15 13.36
CA PHE A 116 11.72 -9.16 14.40
C PHE A 116 12.52 -9.34 15.71
N SER A 117 13.08 -10.53 15.92
CA SER A 117 14.02 -10.84 17.01
C SER A 117 15.36 -10.12 16.86
N ASP A 118 15.69 -9.61 15.67
CA ASP A 118 16.87 -8.80 15.43
C ASP A 118 16.66 -7.39 16.04
N PRO A 119 17.51 -6.97 17.00
CA PRO A 119 17.42 -5.66 17.62
C PRO A 119 17.43 -4.49 16.61
N ALA A 120 18.13 -4.62 15.49
CA ALA A 120 18.20 -3.57 14.48
C ALA A 120 16.86 -3.43 13.72
N ILE A 121 16.18 -4.56 13.49
CA ILE A 121 14.86 -4.59 12.88
C ILE A 121 13.84 -4.04 13.88
N SER A 122 13.80 -4.56 15.11
CA SER A 122 12.91 -4.05 16.16
C SER A 122 13.07 -2.54 16.39
N GLN A 123 14.30 -2.02 16.40
CA GLN A 123 14.56 -0.60 16.58
C GLN A 123 14.10 0.24 15.38
N LYS A 124 14.24 -0.27 14.14
CA LYS A 124 13.68 0.36 12.94
C LYS A 124 12.15 0.43 13.05
N TYR A 125 11.52 -0.63 13.56
CA TYR A 125 10.08 -0.66 13.79
C TYR A 125 9.62 0.34 14.88
N GLU A 126 10.34 0.41 16.00
CA GLU A 126 10.05 1.35 17.10
C GLU A 126 10.22 2.82 16.68
N GLN A 127 11.31 3.16 15.99
CA GLN A 127 11.53 4.52 15.49
C GLN A 127 10.44 4.94 14.51
N PHE A 128 9.92 3.98 13.76
CA PHE A 128 8.87 4.21 12.80
C PHE A 128 7.51 4.40 13.48
N ASP A 129 7.19 3.59 14.49
CA ASP A 129 6.00 3.79 15.34
C ASP A 129 6.02 5.16 16.02
N GLN A 130 7.20 5.60 16.50
CA GLN A 130 7.42 6.93 17.06
C GLN A 130 7.17 8.06 16.03
N ARG A 131 7.63 7.90 14.78
CA ARG A 131 7.40 8.88 13.70
C ARG A 131 5.93 8.97 13.29
N ARG A 132 5.16 7.88 13.42
CA ARG A 132 3.73 7.81 13.08
C ARG A 132 2.80 8.15 14.25
N GLY A 133 3.29 8.14 15.49
CA GLY A 133 2.52 8.48 16.68
C GLY A 133 1.44 7.45 17.05
N TYR A 134 1.60 6.18 16.67
CA TYR A 134 0.70 5.11 17.12
C TYR A 134 1.10 4.66 18.54
N GLU A 135 0.17 4.75 19.50
CA GLU A 135 0.24 3.89 20.69
C GLU A 135 -0.29 2.50 20.28
N ILE A 136 0.60 1.52 20.12
CA ILE A 136 0.21 0.12 20.12
C ILE A 136 -0.03 -0.26 21.58
N LYS A 137 -1.30 -0.36 21.99
CA LYS A 137 -1.73 -0.94 23.27
C LYS A 137 -2.43 -2.26 23.03
#